data_AF-A0A2E0VQ85-F1
#
_entry.id   AF-A0A2E0VQ85-F1
#
_cell.length_a   1.000
_cell.length_b   1.000
_cell.length_c   1.000
_cell.angle_alpha   90.00
_cell.angle_beta   90.00
_cell.angle_gamma   90.00
#
_symmetry.space_group_name_H-M   'P 1'
#
loop_
_entity.id
_entity.type
_entity.pdbx_description
1 polymer ?
#
loop_
_entity_poly.entity_id
_entity_poly.type
_entity_poly.pdbx_seq_one_letter_code
_entity_poly.pdbx_strand_id
1 'polypeptide(L)'
;MDKLFQTFHQAKEAVKDQATNLGESAKEKARQAIEEWVNIIPKLADQGLRLEFFSLEASINPTLTFEMHADYNEFPLERLDQLCAQWRSQTSTFLVYSTMKATLAMYQRTNLPLKNPLVVRISVKLAPEIQVSFGEPLEK
;
A
#
# COMPACT_ATOMS: atom_id res chain seq x y z
N MET A 1 -7.37 3.27 18.92
CA MET A 1 -8.23 2.78 17.83
C MET A 1 -9.48 3.65 17.65
N ASP A 2 -10.12 4.17 18.71
CA ASP A 2 -11.41 4.90 18.61
C ASP A 2 -11.37 6.30 17.96
N LYS A 3 -10.23 7.01 17.99
CA LYS A 3 -10.13 8.38 17.46
C LYS A 3 -10.17 8.48 15.93
N LEU A 4 -9.60 7.49 15.24
CA LEU A 4 -9.72 7.38 13.77
C LEU A 4 -11.18 7.11 13.39
N PHE A 5 -11.85 6.22 14.13
CA PHE A 5 -13.24 5.87 13.93
C PHE A 5 -14.18 7.08 14.06
N GLN A 6 -13.98 7.92 15.09
CA GLN A 6 -14.79 9.13 15.29
C GLN A 6 -14.61 10.17 14.19
N THR A 7 -13.37 10.37 13.71
CA THR A 7 -13.07 11.35 12.65
C THR A 7 -13.69 10.94 11.32
N PHE A 8 -13.67 9.63 11.00
CA PHE A 8 -14.34 9.08 9.81
C PHE A 8 -15.86 9.16 9.89
N HIS A 9 -16.45 8.91 11.06
CA HIS A 9 -17.89 9.01 11.26
C HIS A 9 -18.40 10.46 11.10
N GLN A 10 -17.62 11.45 11.55
CA GLN A 10 -17.95 12.86 11.39
C GLN A 10 -17.91 13.31 9.91
N ALA A 11 -17.06 12.70 9.08
CA ALA A 11 -17.05 12.95 7.63
C ALA A 11 -18.22 12.26 6.89
N LYS A 12 -18.81 11.21 7.48
CA LYS A 12 -19.88 10.39 6.89
C LYS A 12 -21.25 11.08 6.87
N GLU A 13 -21.53 11.99 7.82
CA GLU A 13 -22.82 12.69 7.90
C GLU A 13 -23.00 13.80 6.86
N ALA A 14 -21.94 14.16 6.10
CA ALA A 14 -21.98 15.27 5.15
C ALA A 14 -22.38 14.87 3.71
N VAL A 15 -22.55 13.58 3.39
CA VAL A 15 -22.80 13.14 2.00
C VAL A 15 -23.99 12.20 1.94
N LYS A 16 -25.19 12.77 1.88
CA LYS A 16 -26.44 12.04 1.65
C LYS A 16 -27.14 12.58 0.40
N ASP A 17 -27.14 11.81 -0.69
CA ASP A 17 -28.35 11.16 -1.25
C ASP A 17 -28.18 10.69 -2.73
N GLN A 18 -28.82 9.56 -3.04
CA GLN A 18 -29.21 9.02 -4.36
C GLN A 18 -28.17 8.29 -5.27
N ALA A 19 -27.76 7.05 -4.90
CA ALA A 19 -27.28 6.00 -5.84
C ALA A 19 -27.18 4.60 -5.16
N THR A 20 -28.19 4.21 -4.37
CA THR A 20 -27.97 3.53 -3.08
C THR A 20 -27.65 2.02 -3.09
N ASN A 21 -28.11 1.16 -4.00
CA ASN A 21 -27.95 -0.30 -3.73
C ASN A 21 -26.70 -0.99 -4.31
N LEU A 22 -26.19 -0.58 -5.48
CA LEU A 22 -24.93 -1.10 -6.04
C LEU A 22 -23.71 -0.34 -5.49
N GLY A 23 -23.89 0.95 -5.19
CA GLY A 23 -22.84 1.81 -4.64
C GLY A 23 -22.51 1.49 -3.18
N GLU A 24 -23.47 1.08 -2.36
CA GLU A 24 -23.23 0.76 -0.94
C GLU A 24 -22.32 -0.46 -0.75
N SER A 25 -22.50 -1.53 -1.54
CA SER A 25 -21.63 -2.72 -1.46
C SER A 25 -20.19 -2.40 -1.89
N ALA A 26 -20.01 -1.60 -2.95
CA ALA A 26 -18.70 -1.18 -3.42
C ALA A 26 -18.00 -0.24 -2.42
N LYS A 27 -18.74 0.71 -1.84
CA LYS A 27 -18.24 1.61 -0.79
C LYS A 27 -17.80 0.85 0.45
N GLU A 28 -18.60 -0.13 0.88
CA GLU A 28 -18.25 -0.95 2.04
C GLU A 28 -17.02 -1.82 1.79
N LYS A 29 -16.87 -2.40 0.59
CA LYS A 29 -15.66 -3.13 0.19
C LYS A 29 -14.42 -2.23 0.16
N ALA A 30 -14.55 -1.03 -0.40
CA ALA A 30 -13.45 -0.06 -0.41
C ALA A 30 -13.04 0.34 1.01
N ARG A 31 -14.02 0.55 1.91
CA ARG A 31 -13.78 0.83 3.32
C ARG A 31 -13.02 -0.31 4.01
N GLN A 32 -13.47 -1.55 3.82
CA GLN A 32 -12.80 -2.73 4.37
C GLN A 32 -11.38 -2.89 3.85
N ALA A 33 -11.16 -2.65 2.55
CA ALA A 33 -9.82 -2.65 1.96
C ALA A 33 -8.93 -1.57 2.61
N ILE A 34 -9.43 -0.34 2.77
CA ILE A 34 -8.68 0.73 3.44
C ILE A 34 -8.32 0.33 4.87
N GLU A 35 -9.25 -0.25 5.64
CA GLU A 35 -8.99 -0.72 7.00
C GLU A 35 -7.95 -1.84 7.05
N GLU A 36 -8.01 -2.80 6.13
CA GLU A 36 -6.99 -3.84 5.99
C GLU A 36 -5.61 -3.22 5.76
N TRP A 37 -5.51 -2.28 4.83
CA TRP A 37 -4.24 -1.63 4.48
C TRP A 37 -3.68 -0.74 5.60
N VAL A 38 -4.53 -0.03 6.35
CA VAL A 38 -4.10 0.71 7.55
C VAL A 38 -3.46 -0.24 8.58
N ASN A 39 -3.98 -1.47 8.71
CA ASN A 39 -3.41 -2.49 9.60
C ASN A 39 -2.15 -3.18 9.03
N ILE A 40 -1.87 -3.03 7.74
CA ILE A 40 -0.69 -3.59 7.08
C ILE A 40 0.50 -2.65 7.20
N ILE A 41 0.30 -1.33 7.15
CA ILE A 41 1.39 -0.34 7.20
C ILE A 41 2.36 -0.59 8.37
N PRO A 42 1.91 -0.83 9.63
CA PRO A 42 2.83 -1.14 10.72
C PRO A 42 3.64 -2.41 10.48
N LYS A 43 3.03 -3.46 9.90
CA LYS A 43 3.72 -4.72 9.59
C LYS A 43 4.80 -4.52 8.54
N LEU A 44 4.56 -3.65 7.56
CA LEU A 44 5.57 -3.25 6.57
C LEU A 44 6.70 -2.46 7.24
N ALA A 45 6.34 -1.56 8.17
CA ALA A 45 7.30 -0.77 8.91
C ALA A 45 8.22 -1.60 9.80
N ASP A 46 7.68 -2.61 10.48
CA ASP A 46 8.44 -3.58 11.27
C ASP A 46 9.48 -4.36 10.43
N GLN A 47 9.29 -4.43 9.11
CA GLN A 47 10.24 -5.07 8.19
C GLN A 47 11.24 -4.09 7.58
N GLY A 48 11.26 -2.82 7.99
CA GLY A 48 12.26 -1.82 7.57
C GLY A 48 11.77 -0.82 6.52
N LEU A 49 10.51 -0.88 6.10
CA LEU A 49 9.92 0.17 5.25
C LEU A 49 9.57 1.40 6.09
N ARG A 50 10.02 2.59 5.69
CA ARG A 50 9.70 3.85 6.38
C ARG A 50 8.58 4.56 5.67
N LEU A 51 7.55 4.99 6.38
CA LEU A 51 6.43 5.73 5.81
C LEU A 51 6.86 7.18 5.49
N GLU A 52 6.84 7.55 4.21
CA GLU A 52 7.23 8.90 3.74
C GLU A 52 6.00 9.73 3.31
N PHE A 53 4.94 9.07 2.84
CA PHE A 53 3.71 9.72 2.42
C PHE A 53 2.48 8.93 2.88
N PHE A 54 1.45 9.65 3.31
CA PHE A 54 0.15 9.08 3.66
C PHE A 54 -0.95 10.10 3.36
N SER A 55 -1.94 9.69 2.57
CA SER A 55 -3.12 10.50 2.25
C SER A 55 -4.37 9.66 2.19
N LEU A 56 -5.46 10.20 2.67
CA LEU A 56 -6.80 9.63 2.53
C LEU A 56 -7.69 10.65 1.82
N GLU A 57 -8.19 10.28 0.65
CA GLU A 57 -9.20 11.04 -0.06
C GLU A 57 -10.59 10.49 0.29
N ALA A 58 -11.41 11.30 0.97
CA ALA A 58 -12.78 10.96 1.32
C ALA A 58 -13.74 11.49 0.24
N SER A 59 -13.89 10.74 -0.85
CA SER A 59 -14.86 11.03 -1.92
C SER A 59 -15.88 9.89 -2.05
N ILE A 60 -16.71 9.92 -3.10
CA ILE A 60 -17.61 8.79 -3.44
C ILE A 60 -16.80 7.49 -3.61
N ASN A 61 -15.55 7.61 -4.07
CA ASN A 61 -14.58 6.53 -4.21
C ASN A 61 -13.40 6.80 -3.26
N PRO A 62 -13.50 6.40 -1.98
CA PRO A 62 -12.46 6.68 -1.03
C PRO A 62 -11.15 6.02 -1.46
N THR A 63 -10.05 6.76 -1.33
CA THR A 63 -8.73 6.29 -1.75
C THR A 63 -7.72 6.52 -0.63
N LEU A 64 -7.05 5.45 -0.20
CA LEU A 64 -5.88 5.55 0.66
C LEU A 64 -4.63 5.44 -0.22
N THR A 65 -3.77 6.43 -0.18
CA THR A 65 -2.46 6.37 -0.83
C THR A 65 -1.37 6.53 0.21
N PHE A 66 -0.37 5.67 0.14
CA PHE A 66 0.82 5.81 0.97
C PHE A 66 2.06 5.41 0.21
N GLU A 67 3.19 5.97 0.61
CA GLU A 67 4.50 5.68 0.06
C GLU A 67 5.44 5.32 1.20
N MET A 68 6.18 4.23 1.00
CA MET A 68 7.20 3.82 1.94
C MET A 68 8.54 3.64 1.24
N HIS A 69 9.61 4.04 1.92
CA HIS A 69 10.97 3.97 1.42
C HIS A 69 11.79 2.98 2.25
N ALA A 70 12.79 2.37 1.62
CA ALA A 70 13.81 1.59 2.30
C ALA A 70 15.16 1.74 1.60
N ASP A 71 16.23 1.32 2.27
CA ASP A 71 17.46 1.03 1.55
C ASP A 71 17.28 -0.28 0.77
N TYR A 72 17.61 -0.31 -0.52
CA TYR A 72 17.47 -1.55 -1.29
C TYR A 72 18.35 -2.67 -0.73
N ASN A 73 19.48 -2.35 -0.07
CA ASN A 73 20.36 -3.34 0.56
C ASN A 73 19.69 -4.02 1.76
N GLU A 74 18.66 -3.41 2.35
CA GLU A 74 17.84 -4.05 3.37
C GLU A 74 16.93 -5.12 2.76
N PHE A 75 16.71 -5.14 1.45
CA PHE A 75 15.78 -6.06 0.78
C PHE A 75 16.45 -6.88 -0.34
N PRO A 76 17.48 -7.69 -0.04
CA PRO A 76 18.02 -8.63 -1.02
C PRO A 76 16.99 -9.70 -1.39
N LEU A 77 17.17 -10.34 -2.56
CA LEU A 77 16.23 -11.37 -3.06
C LEU A 77 15.96 -12.48 -2.02
N GLU A 78 16.99 -12.92 -1.30
CA GLU A 78 16.85 -13.94 -0.26
C GLU A 78 15.90 -13.51 0.86
N ARG A 79 16.02 -12.26 1.33
CA ARG A 79 15.12 -11.74 2.36
C ARG A 79 13.71 -11.57 1.81
N LEU A 80 13.56 -11.13 0.57
CA LEU A 80 12.25 -11.02 -0.08
C LEU A 80 11.58 -12.39 -0.22
N ASP A 81 12.35 -13.46 -0.44
CA ASP A 81 11.86 -14.84 -0.42
C ASP A 81 11.35 -15.26 0.96
N GLN A 82 12.12 -14.97 2.01
CA GLN A 82 11.72 -15.23 3.40
C GLN A 82 10.44 -14.49 3.77
N LEU A 83 10.33 -13.21 3.39
CA LEU A 83 9.14 -12.39 3.61
C LEU A 83 7.93 -12.93 2.84
N CYS A 84 8.11 -13.33 1.58
CA CYS A 84 7.04 -13.98 0.80
C CYS A 84 6.55 -15.28 1.45
N ALA A 85 7.46 -16.08 2.01
CA ALA A 85 7.10 -17.31 2.71
C ALA A 85 6.36 -17.02 4.04
N GLN A 86 6.86 -16.06 4.82
CA GLN A 86 6.29 -15.64 6.10
C GLN A 86 4.84 -15.15 5.95
N TRP A 87 4.58 -14.34 4.92
CA TRP A 87 3.29 -13.68 4.74
C TRP A 87 2.37 -14.37 3.73
N ARG A 88 2.66 -15.61 3.33
CA ARG A 88 1.92 -16.34 2.29
C ARG A 88 0.40 -16.44 2.54
N SER A 89 -0.03 -16.42 3.79
CA SER A 89 -1.45 -16.45 4.18
C SER A 89 -2.12 -15.06 4.26
N GLN A 90 -1.35 -13.97 4.18
CA GLN A 90 -1.83 -12.59 4.21
C GLN A 90 -1.66 -11.96 2.82
N THR A 91 -2.69 -12.07 2.00
CA THR A 91 -2.70 -11.72 0.57
C THR A 91 -2.09 -10.34 0.29
N SER A 92 -2.52 -9.30 1.00
CA SER A 92 -2.09 -7.93 0.74
C SER A 92 -0.62 -7.68 1.11
N THR A 93 -0.16 -8.18 2.26
CA THR A 93 1.26 -8.11 2.65
C THR A 93 2.15 -8.92 1.70
N PHE A 94 1.72 -10.14 1.33
CA PHE A 94 2.40 -10.97 0.35
C PHE A 94 2.51 -10.26 -1.01
N LEU A 95 1.46 -9.57 -1.44
CA LEU A 95 1.43 -8.85 -2.72
C LEU A 95 2.49 -7.75 -2.79
N VAL A 96 2.74 -7.04 -1.69
CA VAL A 96 3.82 -6.05 -1.59
C VAL A 96 5.18 -6.70 -1.82
N TYR A 97 5.53 -7.73 -1.04
CA TYR A 97 6.85 -8.36 -1.12
C TYR A 97 7.09 -9.11 -2.42
N SER A 98 6.06 -9.77 -2.97
CA SER A 98 6.15 -10.45 -4.26
C SER A 98 6.36 -9.45 -5.40
N THR A 99 5.72 -8.28 -5.34
CA THR A 99 5.94 -7.20 -6.31
C THR A 99 7.36 -6.63 -6.18
N MET A 100 7.84 -6.37 -4.95
CA MET A 100 9.22 -5.93 -4.72
C MET A 100 10.24 -6.94 -5.27
N LYS A 101 10.03 -8.24 -5.03
CA LYS A 101 10.86 -9.32 -5.55
C LYS A 101 10.89 -9.32 -7.07
N ALA A 102 9.72 -9.25 -7.71
CA ALA A 102 9.61 -9.24 -9.15
C ALA A 102 10.35 -8.05 -9.76
N THR A 103 10.17 -6.84 -9.21
CA THR A 103 10.85 -5.63 -9.67
C THR A 103 12.37 -5.73 -9.48
N LEU A 104 12.85 -6.21 -8.34
CA LEU A 104 14.29 -6.40 -8.10
C LEU A 104 14.89 -7.41 -9.07
N ALA A 105 14.24 -8.56 -9.26
CA ALA A 105 14.69 -9.60 -10.18
C ALA A 105 14.73 -9.09 -11.63
N MET A 106 13.78 -8.24 -12.03
CA MET A 106 13.80 -7.58 -13.33
C MET A 106 14.94 -6.56 -13.44
N TYR A 107 15.14 -5.72 -12.42
CA TYR A 107 16.19 -4.71 -12.43
C TYR A 107 17.59 -5.33 -12.50
N GLN A 108 17.86 -6.40 -11.75
CA GLN A 108 19.16 -7.07 -11.76
C GLN A 108 19.57 -7.56 -13.16
N ARG A 109 18.60 -7.88 -14.04
CA ARG A 109 18.85 -8.28 -15.43
C ARG A 109 19.36 -7.13 -16.30
N THR A 110 19.21 -5.88 -15.86
CA THR A 110 19.74 -4.71 -16.58
C THR A 110 21.26 -4.56 -16.40
N ASN A 111 21.86 -5.23 -15.41
CA ASN A 111 23.26 -5.11 -15.04
C ASN A 111 23.72 -3.66 -14.74
N LEU A 112 22.77 -2.79 -14.37
CA LEU A 112 23.03 -1.43 -13.92
C LEU A 112 23.11 -1.39 -12.39
N PRO A 113 23.87 -0.43 -11.81
CA PRO A 113 23.88 -0.24 -10.36
C PRO A 113 22.48 0.15 -9.87
N LEU A 114 22.02 -0.49 -8.79
CA LEU A 114 20.80 -0.09 -8.09
C LEU A 114 20.99 1.28 -7.44
N LYS A 115 19.92 2.06 -7.40
CA LYS A 115 19.90 3.36 -6.75
C LYS A 115 18.89 3.34 -5.60
N ASN A 116 19.27 3.95 -4.49
CA ASN A 116 18.36 4.26 -3.41
C ASN A 116 17.52 5.52 -3.76
N PRO A 117 16.33 5.66 -3.17
CA PRO A 117 15.65 4.69 -2.29
C PRO A 117 14.98 3.53 -3.07
N LEU A 118 14.72 2.41 -2.39
CA LEU A 118 13.64 1.49 -2.79
C LEU A 118 12.32 2.15 -2.40
N VAL A 119 11.47 2.45 -3.37
CA VAL A 119 10.18 3.11 -3.15
C VAL A 119 9.05 2.14 -3.43
N VAL A 120 8.14 2.02 -2.46
CA VAL A 120 6.91 1.25 -2.56
C VAL A 120 5.74 2.20 -2.39
N ARG A 121 5.01 2.46 -3.48
CA ARG A 121 3.81 3.30 -3.48
C ARG A 121 2.57 2.42 -3.64
N ILE A 122 1.59 2.62 -2.77
CA ILE A 122 0.37 1.82 -2.74
C ILE A 122 -0.82 2.76 -2.79
N SER A 123 -1.73 2.50 -3.72
CA SER A 123 -3.00 3.22 -3.87
C SER A 123 -4.16 2.24 -3.73
N VAL A 124 -4.86 2.35 -2.62
CA VAL A 124 -5.96 1.47 -2.23
C VAL A 124 -7.26 2.13 -2.64
N LYS A 125 -7.87 1.58 -3.69
CA LYS A 125 -9.24 1.85 -4.14
C LYS A 125 -10.06 0.57 -3.92
N LEU A 126 -11.14 0.36 -4.71
CA LEU A 126 -11.83 -0.93 -4.74
C LEU A 126 -10.90 -2.10 -5.08
N ALA A 127 -9.91 -1.86 -5.96
CA ALA A 127 -8.79 -2.75 -6.20
C ALA A 127 -7.49 -1.99 -5.86
N PRO A 128 -6.61 -2.56 -5.02
CA PRO A 128 -5.35 -1.93 -4.69
C PRO A 128 -4.37 -1.99 -5.86
N GLU A 129 -3.67 -0.88 -6.08
CA GLU A 129 -2.56 -0.74 -7.02
C GLU A 129 -1.25 -0.63 -6.23
N ILE A 130 -0.24 -1.43 -6.59
CA ILE A 130 1.08 -1.40 -5.97
C ILE A 130 2.11 -1.08 -7.05
N GLN A 131 2.90 -0.04 -6.81
CA GLN A 131 4.01 0.38 -7.65
C GLN A 131 5.30 0.27 -6.84
N VAL A 132 6.30 -0.39 -7.40
CA VAL A 132 7.65 -0.46 -6.82
C VAL A 132 8.66 0.14 -7.80
N SER A 133 9.52 1.02 -7.31
CA SER A 133 10.59 1.66 -8.08
C SER A 133 11.89 1.71 -7.30
N PHE A 134 13.01 1.81 -8.02
CA PHE A 134 14.34 2.04 -7.45
C PHE A 134 14.85 3.41 -7.91
N GLY A 135 15.36 4.20 -6.97
CA GLY A 135 15.72 5.59 -7.17
C GLY A 135 14.58 6.55 -6.82
N GLU A 136 14.85 7.85 -6.95
CA GLU A 136 13.85 8.88 -6.73
C GLU A 136 12.68 8.72 -7.71
N PRO A 137 11.43 8.82 -7.26
CA PRO A 137 10.28 8.83 -8.14
C PRO A 137 10.42 9.99 -9.13
N LEU A 138 10.24 9.72 -10.43
CA LEU A 138 9.99 10.80 -11.38
C LEU A 138 8.73 11.52 -10.88
N GLU A 139 8.87 12.79 -10.50
CA GLU A 139 7.77 13.61 -9.98
C GLU A 139 6.52 13.45 -10.85
N LYS A 140 5.36 13.30 -10.22
CA LYS A 140 4.06 13.37 -10.89
C LYS A 140 3.45 14.74 -10.69
#